data_AF-A0A7X8XPT6-F1
#
_entry.id   AF-A0A7X8XPT6-F1
#
_cell.length_a   1.000
_cell.length_b   1.000
_cell.length_c   1.000
_cell.angle_alpha   90.00
_cell.angle_beta   90.00
_cell.angle_gamma   90.00
#
_symmetry.space_group_name_H-M   'P 1'
#
loop_
_entity.id
_entity.type
_entity.pdbx_description
1 polymer ?
#
loop_
_entity_poly.entity_id
_entity_poly.type
_entity_poly.pdbx_seq_one_letter_code
_entity_poly.pdbx_strand_id
1 'polypeptide(L)'
;MVDGLTVHEQNLEAACTPELYATDLVLERVAKGENFRDVYRDVGLNLDKVQAIDPKVAIQGRSGIGTTGNLGLEEQQARINTLADVCENRLTEYQAVYQNLCALEAVALVDY
;
A
#
# COMPACT_ATOMS: atom_id res chain seq x y z
N MET A 1 6.51 3.09 14.58
CA MET A 1 7.60 3.33 13.59
C MET A 1 7.07 3.75 12.20
N VAL A 2 5.76 4.00 12.03
CA VAL A 2 5.19 4.59 10.80
C VAL A 2 4.85 6.08 11.00
N ASP A 3 4.41 6.47 12.21
CA ASP A 3 3.93 7.84 12.52
C ASP A 3 4.98 8.95 12.37
N GLY A 4 6.27 8.61 12.33
CA GLY A 4 7.36 9.57 12.13
C GLY A 4 7.78 9.77 10.67
N LEU A 5 7.14 9.09 9.71
CA LEU A 5 7.50 9.19 8.30
C LEU A 5 6.88 10.43 7.65
N THR A 6 7.71 11.20 6.95
CA THR A 6 7.27 12.35 6.13
C THR A 6 7.37 12.00 4.65
N VAL A 7 6.26 12.17 3.92
CA VAL A 7 6.20 11.92 2.48
C VAL A 7 6.64 13.16 1.72
N HIS A 8 7.65 13.01 0.86
CA HIS A 8 8.11 14.06 -0.05
C HIS A 8 7.63 13.78 -1.47
N GLU A 9 6.37 14.11 -1.76
CA GLU A 9 5.69 13.76 -3.02
C GLU A 9 6.47 14.19 -4.27
N GLN A 10 7.01 15.40 -4.29
CA GLN A 10 7.79 15.91 -5.42
C GLN A 10 9.04 15.07 -5.70
N ASN A 11 9.71 14.57 -4.65
CA ASN A 11 10.88 13.71 -4.81
C ASN A 11 10.48 12.32 -5.31
N LEU A 12 9.32 11.81 -4.88
CA LEU A 12 8.78 10.53 -5.36
C LEU A 12 8.40 10.61 -6.83
N GLU A 13 7.69 11.67 -7.25
CA GLU A 13 7.33 11.89 -8.65
C GLU A 13 8.58 12.11 -9.51
N ALA A 14 9.57 12.88 -9.04
CA ALA A 14 10.83 13.09 -9.76
C ALA A 14 11.67 11.81 -9.91
N ALA A 15 11.54 10.85 -8.98
CA ALA A 15 12.23 9.57 -9.04
C ALA A 15 11.60 8.59 -10.05
N CYS A 16 10.42 8.88 -10.59
CA CYS A 16 9.80 8.11 -11.67
C CYS A 16 10.44 8.43 -13.04
N THR A 17 11.69 8.03 -13.22
CA THR A 17 12.43 8.23 -14.47
C THR A 17 11.89 7.32 -15.59
N PRO A 18 12.12 7.66 -16.87
CA PRO A 18 11.57 6.90 -18.00
C PRO A 18 11.88 5.39 -17.96
N GLU A 19 13.08 5.01 -17.53
CA GLU A 19 13.54 3.61 -17.54
C GLU A 19 12.72 2.72 -16.58
N LEU A 20 12.07 3.32 -15.56
CA LEU A 20 11.15 2.62 -14.66
C LEU A 20 10.00 1.94 -15.43
N TYR A 21 9.62 2.52 -16.58
CA TYR A 21 8.52 2.07 -17.42
C TYR A 21 8.95 1.14 -18.56
N ALA A 22 10.22 0.69 -18.58
CA ALA A 22 10.72 -0.22 -19.60
C ALA A 22 9.90 -1.52 -19.65
N THR A 23 9.47 -2.03 -18.48
CA THR A 23 8.63 -3.23 -18.42
C THR A 23 7.24 -2.99 -18.98
N ASP A 24 6.64 -1.82 -18.72
CA ASP A 24 5.36 -1.44 -19.29
C ASP A 24 5.42 -1.44 -20.83
N LEU A 25 6.49 -0.88 -21.42
CA LEU A 25 6.72 -0.91 -22.87
C LEU A 25 6.89 -2.34 -23.41
N VAL A 26 7.61 -3.22 -22.70
CA VAL A 26 7.75 -4.63 -23.09
C VAL A 26 6.38 -5.31 -23.12
N LEU A 27 5.58 -5.14 -22.05
CA LEU A 27 4.26 -5.75 -21.95
C LEU A 27 3.30 -5.20 -23.01
N GLU A 28 3.36 -3.90 -23.31
CA GLU A 28 2.57 -3.29 -24.39
C GLU A 28 2.87 -3.92 -25.75
N ARG A 29 4.15 -4.07 -26.11
CA ARG A 29 4.58 -4.67 -27.38
C ARG A 29 4.23 -6.16 -27.46
N VAL A 30 4.37 -6.89 -26.35
CA VAL A 30 3.97 -8.30 -26.27
C VAL A 30 2.46 -8.47 -26.40
N ALA A 31 1.67 -7.57 -25.80
CA ALA A 31 0.21 -7.56 -25.98
C ALA A 31 -0.20 -7.29 -27.44
N LYS A 32 0.64 -6.59 -28.22
CA LYS A 32 0.48 -6.39 -29.67
C LYS A 32 0.92 -7.60 -30.51
N GLY A 33 1.40 -8.68 -29.89
CA GLY A 33 1.74 -9.94 -30.54
C GLY A 33 3.23 -10.15 -30.81
N GLU A 34 4.11 -9.26 -30.34
CA GLU A 34 5.57 -9.44 -30.48
C GLU A 34 6.11 -10.52 -29.52
N ASN A 35 7.22 -11.17 -29.89
CA ASN A 35 7.84 -12.18 -29.04
C ASN A 35 8.47 -11.55 -27.79
N PHE A 36 8.08 -12.01 -26.61
CA PHE A 36 8.57 -11.49 -25.32
C PHE A 36 10.11 -11.40 -25.24
N ARG A 37 10.83 -12.44 -25.65
CA ARG A 37 12.30 -12.49 -25.49
C ARG A 37 13.01 -11.49 -26.40
N ASP A 38 12.46 -11.24 -27.56
CA ASP A 38 13.03 -10.29 -28.52
C ASP A 38 12.76 -8.86 -28.09
N VAL A 39 11.51 -8.57 -27.69
CA VAL A 39 11.11 -7.26 -27.15
C VAL A 39 11.88 -6.91 -25.88
N TYR A 40 11.96 -7.84 -24.92
CA TYR A 40 12.68 -7.60 -23.66
C TYR A 40 14.15 -7.27 -23.91
N ARG A 41 14.80 -7.96 -24.85
CA ARG A 41 16.18 -7.68 -25.25
C ARG A 41 16.30 -6.32 -25.94
N ASP A 42 15.42 -6.03 -26.88
CA ASP A 42 15.43 -4.77 -27.63
C ASP A 42 15.22 -3.56 -26.71
N VAL A 43 14.21 -3.59 -25.84
CA VAL A 43 13.97 -2.53 -24.85
C VAL A 43 15.15 -2.39 -23.89
N GLY A 44 15.69 -3.51 -23.38
CA GLY A 44 16.85 -3.48 -22.48
C GLY A 44 18.13 -2.91 -23.11
N LEU A 45 18.29 -3.01 -24.43
CA LEU A 45 19.41 -2.40 -25.18
C LEU A 45 19.15 -0.95 -25.59
N ASN A 46 17.91 -0.45 -25.45
CA ASN A 46 17.49 0.87 -25.90
C ASN A 46 16.67 1.61 -24.82
N LEU A 47 17.14 1.59 -23.57
CA LEU A 47 16.44 2.23 -22.44
C LEU A 47 16.25 3.73 -22.63
N ASP A 48 17.15 4.39 -23.35
CA ASP A 48 17.09 5.81 -23.74
C ASP A 48 15.86 6.16 -24.60
N LYS A 49 15.23 5.15 -25.21
CA LYS A 49 14.02 5.32 -26.04
C LYS A 49 12.72 5.10 -25.26
N VAL A 50 12.80 4.65 -24.01
CA VAL A 50 11.62 4.49 -23.15
C VAL A 50 11.11 5.87 -22.79
N GLN A 51 9.80 6.07 -22.93
CA GLN A 51 9.16 7.34 -22.60
C GLN A 51 8.68 7.32 -21.14
N ALA A 52 8.75 8.47 -20.48
CA ALA A 52 8.11 8.63 -19.19
C ALA A 52 6.59 8.49 -19.34
N ILE A 53 5.99 7.82 -18.37
CA ILE A 53 4.54 7.74 -18.18
C ILE A 53 4.19 8.57 -16.95
N ASP A 54 3.02 9.21 -16.93
CA ASP A 54 2.50 9.79 -15.69
C ASP A 54 2.42 8.69 -14.61
N PRO A 55 3.14 8.83 -13.48
CA PRO A 55 3.16 7.82 -12.43
C PRO A 55 1.76 7.47 -11.91
N LYS A 56 0.84 8.44 -11.86
CA LYS A 56 -0.53 8.23 -11.38
C LYS A 56 -1.32 7.35 -12.32
N VAL A 57 -1.17 7.57 -13.63
CA VAL A 57 -1.78 6.72 -14.67
C VAL A 57 -1.21 5.30 -14.60
N ALA A 58 0.11 5.15 -14.48
CA ALA A 58 0.76 3.85 -14.36
C ALA A 58 0.31 3.08 -13.11
N ILE A 59 0.15 3.77 -11.98
CA ILE A 59 -0.36 3.19 -10.74
C ILE A 59 -1.79 2.68 -10.92
N GLN A 60 -2.68 3.51 -11.48
CA GLN A 60 -4.10 3.19 -11.68
C GLN A 60 -4.31 2.08 -12.71
N GLY A 61 -3.47 2.00 -13.74
CA GLY A 61 -3.57 0.99 -14.79
C GLY A 61 -3.33 -0.45 -14.31
N ARG A 62 -2.65 -0.63 -13.16
CA ARG A 62 -2.40 -1.95 -12.56
C ARG A 62 -3.61 -2.35 -11.72
N SER A 63 -4.54 -3.06 -12.33
CA SER A 63 -5.87 -3.37 -11.75
C SER A 63 -6.00 -4.78 -11.16
N GLY A 64 -4.97 -5.62 -11.28
CA GLY A 64 -4.94 -6.95 -10.66
C GLY A 64 -4.97 -6.85 -9.13
N ILE A 65 -5.60 -7.82 -8.46
CA ILE A 65 -5.66 -7.85 -6.99
C ILE A 65 -4.24 -7.88 -6.41
N GLY A 66 -3.99 -7.03 -5.42
CA GLY A 66 -2.69 -6.86 -4.77
C GLY A 66 -1.70 -5.97 -5.51
N THR A 67 -2.11 -5.33 -6.61
CA THR A 67 -1.28 -4.37 -7.35
C THR A 67 -1.62 -2.93 -6.98
N THR A 68 -0.84 -1.97 -7.49
CA THR A 68 -0.90 -0.57 -7.02
C THR A 68 -2.22 0.14 -7.29
N GLY A 69 -3.00 -0.28 -8.29
CA GLY A 69 -4.33 0.26 -8.59
C GLY A 69 -5.47 -0.55 -7.97
N ASN A 70 -5.17 -1.68 -7.31
CA ASN A 70 -6.14 -2.53 -6.63
C ASN A 70 -5.45 -3.31 -5.50
N LEU A 71 -5.29 -2.63 -4.35
CA LEU A 71 -4.54 -3.18 -3.22
C LEU A 71 -5.22 -4.41 -2.57
N GLY A 72 -6.54 -4.56 -2.73
CA GLY A 72 -7.30 -5.69 -2.18
C GLY A 72 -7.23 -5.81 -0.66
N LEU A 73 -7.40 -4.68 0.06
CA LEU A 73 -7.21 -4.58 1.51
C LEU A 73 -8.52 -4.62 2.32
N GLU A 74 -9.66 -4.83 1.66
CA GLU A 74 -10.98 -4.75 2.28
C GLU A 74 -11.16 -5.82 3.38
N GLU A 75 -10.71 -7.04 3.13
CA GLU A 75 -10.79 -8.13 4.11
C GLU A 75 -9.89 -7.85 5.32
N GLN A 76 -8.68 -7.35 5.08
CA GLN A 76 -7.72 -7.00 6.13
C GLN A 76 -8.28 -5.86 6.99
N GLN A 77 -8.91 -4.85 6.37
CA GLN A 77 -9.57 -3.77 7.09
C GLN A 77 -10.71 -4.30 7.96
N ALA A 78 -11.56 -5.20 7.44
CA ALA A 78 -12.64 -5.81 8.21
C ALA A 78 -12.10 -6.61 9.41
N ARG A 79 -11.01 -7.36 9.21
CA ARG A 79 -10.34 -8.11 10.28
C ARG A 79 -9.73 -7.20 11.34
N ILE A 80 -9.11 -6.08 10.95
CA ILE A 80 -8.55 -5.09 11.87
C ILE A 80 -9.67 -4.49 12.73
N ASN A 81 -10.77 -4.07 12.11
CA ASN A 81 -11.91 -3.50 12.82
C ASN A 81 -12.50 -4.51 13.82
N THR A 82 -12.66 -5.77 13.41
CA THR A 82 -13.17 -6.83 14.29
C THR A 82 -12.25 -7.04 15.50
N LEU A 83 -10.93 -7.01 15.29
CA LEU A 83 -9.96 -7.17 16.37
C LEU A 83 -9.98 -5.97 17.32
N ALA A 84 -10.10 -4.74 16.79
CA ALA A 84 -10.22 -3.53 17.57
C ALA A 84 -11.47 -3.58 18.48
N ASP A 85 -12.63 -3.95 17.91
CA ASP A 85 -13.87 -4.10 18.67
C ASP A 85 -13.72 -5.13 19.81
N VAL A 86 -13.05 -6.26 19.55
CA VAL A 86 -12.79 -7.27 20.59
C VAL A 86 -11.92 -6.71 21.71
N CYS A 87 -10.87 -5.96 21.38
CA CYS A 87 -9.99 -5.33 22.35
C CYS A 87 -10.72 -4.28 23.20
N GLU A 88 -11.51 -3.41 22.58
CA GLU A 88 -12.27 -2.36 23.26
C GLU A 88 -13.33 -2.94 24.19
N ASN A 89 -14.07 -3.96 23.75
CA ASN A 89 -15.06 -4.64 24.57
C ASN A 89 -14.43 -5.28 25.81
N ARG A 90 -13.30 -5.99 25.65
CA ARG A 90 -12.59 -6.59 26.79
C ARG A 90 -12.05 -5.55 27.76
N LEU A 91 -11.49 -4.45 27.25
CA LEU A 91 -11.02 -3.37 28.10
C LEU A 91 -12.17 -2.77 28.92
N THR A 92 -13.32 -2.53 28.28
CA THR A 92 -14.52 -2.00 28.93
C THR A 92 -15.04 -2.94 30.02
N GLU A 93 -15.10 -4.26 29.74
CA GLU A 93 -15.48 -5.27 30.72
C GLU A 93 -14.56 -5.27 31.94
N TYR A 94 -13.24 -5.23 31.73
CA TYR A 94 -12.26 -5.21 32.82
C TYR A 94 -12.33 -3.91 33.62
N GLN A 95 -12.52 -2.76 32.97
CA GLN A 95 -12.72 -1.48 33.64
C GLN A 95 -13.98 -1.52 34.52
N ALA A 96 -15.10 -2.05 34.01
CA ALA A 96 -16.34 -2.16 34.77
C ALA A 96 -16.19 -3.08 36.00
N VAL A 97 -15.56 -4.25 35.85
CA VAL A 97 -15.28 -5.17 36.97
C VAL A 97 -14.40 -4.49 38.02
N TYR A 98 -13.35 -3.78 37.58
CA TYR A 98 -12.46 -3.08 38.49
C TYR A 98 -13.17 -1.96 39.27
N GLN A 99 -13.98 -1.14 38.58
CA GLN A 99 -14.78 -0.09 39.22
C GLN A 99 -15.72 -0.68 40.28
N ASN A 100 -16.39 -1.79 39.96
CA ASN A 100 -17.28 -2.48 40.89
C ASN A 100 -16.54 -3.06 42.11
N LEU A 101 -15.32 -3.59 41.92
CA LEU A 101 -14.53 -4.16 43.01
C LEU A 101 -13.94 -3.09 43.94
N CYS A 102 -13.48 -1.97 43.37
CA CYS A 102 -12.76 -0.93 44.11
C CYS A 102 -13.63 0.26 44.53
N ALA A 103 -14.86 0.39 44.00
CA ALA A 103 -15.73 1.56 44.16
C ALA A 103 -15.07 2.90 43.77
N LEU A 104 -14.07 2.84 42.89
CA LEU A 104 -13.36 3.99 42.35
C LEU A 104 -13.88 4.25 40.94
N GLU A 105 -14.46 5.42 40.70
CA GLU A 105 -14.80 5.87 39.34
C GLU A 105 -13.52 6.34 38.62
N ALA A 106 -13.38 5.95 37.35
CA ALA A 106 -12.29 6.36 36.46
C ALA A 106 -10.89 6.16 37.07
N VAL A 107 -10.45 4.90 37.09
CA VAL A 107 -9.04 4.60 37.37
C VAL A 107 -8.24 5.14 36.21
N ALA A 108 -7.56 6.26 36.44
CA ALA A 108 -6.61 6.81 35.50
C ALA A 108 -5.67 5.69 35.09
N LEU A 109 -5.61 5.39 33.79
CA LEU A 109 -4.60 4.54 33.21
C LEU A 109 -3.25 5.13 33.64
N VAL A 110 -2.55 4.44 34.55
CA VAL A 110 -1.14 4.71 34.79
C VAL A 110 -0.42 4.06 33.61
N ASP A 111 -0.34 4.80 32.50
CA ASP A 111 0.49 4.42 31.36
C ASP A 111 1.95 4.45 31.84
N TYR A 112 2.58 3.28 31.87
CA TYR A 112 4.02 3.10 32.12
C TYR A 112 4.80 3.06 30.81
#